data_AF-A0A956GNS8-F1
#
_entry.id   AF-A0A956GNS8-F1
#
_cell.length_a   1.000
_cell.length_b   1.000
_cell.length_c   1.000
_cell.angle_alpha   90.00
_cell.angle_beta   90.00
_cell.angle_gamma   90.00
#
_symmetry.space_group_name_H-M   'P 1'
#
loop_
_entity.id
_entity.type
_entity.pdbx_description
1 polymer ?
#
loop_
_entity_poly.entity_id
_entity_poly.type
_entity_poly.pdbx_seq_one_letter_code
_entity_poly.pdbx_strand_id
1 'polypeptide(L)'
;RSSYTPKHETKALYVASDQTLRIVVAPGRAISEREMLDACAKRLVGRHNSEEPIRAVRYIFIDPDDAQRHLHEMWLRELEVWTFTTDGKEIRIDDTYDPSPTPPEWVRRLRAAEP
;
A
#
# COMPACT_ATOMS: atom_id res chain seq x y z
N ARG A 1 19.05 -15.79 9.72
CA ARG A 1 17.86 -15.16 9.12
C ARG A 1 16.81 -15.05 10.22
N SER A 2 16.45 -13.82 10.63
CA SER A 2 15.36 -13.62 11.60
C SER A 2 14.03 -13.87 10.88
N SER A 3 13.25 -14.85 11.33
CA SER A 3 11.93 -15.15 10.79
C SER A 3 10.93 -14.12 11.30
N TYR A 4 10.38 -13.32 10.41
CA TYR A 4 9.28 -12.40 10.74
C TYR A 4 7.97 -13.18 10.89
N THR A 5 7.34 -13.08 12.06
CA THR A 5 6.02 -13.69 12.31
C THR A 5 4.95 -12.61 12.26
N PRO A 6 3.95 -12.73 11.36
CA PRO A 6 2.84 -11.80 11.30
C PRO A 6 2.07 -11.75 12.63
N LYS A 7 1.75 -10.55 13.13
CA LYS A 7 1.05 -10.39 14.42
C LYS A 7 -0.43 -10.03 14.30
N HIS A 8 -0.87 -9.56 13.13
CA HIS A 8 -2.25 -9.13 12.92
C HIS A 8 -3.05 -10.18 12.12
N GLU A 9 -4.18 -10.60 12.68
CA GLU A 9 -5.19 -11.34 11.93
C GLU A 9 -5.90 -10.36 10.99
N THR A 10 -5.37 -10.25 9.78
CA THR A 10 -5.97 -9.43 8.74
C THR A 10 -7.20 -10.17 8.19
N LYS A 11 -8.39 -9.60 8.35
CA LYS A 11 -9.58 -10.02 7.60
C LYS A 11 -9.36 -9.67 6.13
N ALA A 12 -8.76 -10.60 5.41
CA ALA A 12 -8.36 -10.43 4.03
C ALA A 12 -9.04 -11.50 3.16
N LEU A 13 -9.46 -11.10 1.98
CA LEU A 13 -10.04 -11.97 0.98
C LEU A 13 -9.00 -12.21 -0.12
N TYR A 14 -8.63 -13.47 -0.35
CA TYR A 14 -7.86 -13.82 -1.53
C TYR A 14 -8.76 -13.89 -2.76
N VAL A 15 -8.34 -13.26 -3.85
CA VAL A 15 -9.03 -13.27 -5.13
C VAL A 15 -8.12 -13.91 -6.17
N ALA A 16 -8.44 -15.14 -6.54
CA ALA A 16 -7.61 -15.95 -7.44
C ALA A 16 -7.53 -15.38 -8.86
N SER A 17 -8.59 -14.72 -9.34
CA SER A 17 -8.66 -14.21 -10.71
C SER A 17 -7.61 -13.15 -11.03
N ASP A 18 -7.23 -12.34 -10.03
CA ASP A 18 -6.19 -11.32 -10.15
C ASP A 18 -4.99 -11.57 -9.22
N GLN A 19 -5.00 -12.69 -8.49
CA GLN A 19 -3.97 -13.11 -7.55
C GLN A 19 -3.69 -12.03 -6.49
N THR A 20 -4.76 -11.39 -5.99
CA THR A 20 -4.64 -10.31 -5.00
C THR A 20 -5.20 -10.69 -3.64
N LEU A 21 -4.57 -10.14 -2.60
CA LEU A 21 -5.07 -10.19 -1.24
C LEU A 21 -5.76 -8.86 -0.94
N ARG A 22 -7.07 -8.87 -0.77
CA ARG A 22 -7.89 -7.67 -0.55
C ARG A 22 -8.19 -7.48 0.93
N ILE A 23 -7.94 -6.29 1.45
CA ILE A 23 -8.13 -5.92 2.86
C ILE A 23 -9.09 -4.74 2.89
N VAL A 24 -10.28 -4.93 3.44
CA VAL A 24 -11.27 -3.86 3.57
C VAL A 24 -11.02 -3.09 4.87
N VAL A 25 -10.86 -1.78 4.75
CA VAL A 25 -10.58 -0.87 5.85
C VAL A 25 -11.83 -0.07 6.21
N ALA A 26 -12.33 -0.28 7.42
CA ALA A 26 -13.47 0.47 7.96
C ALA A 26 -13.12 1.96 8.18
N PRO A 27 -14.10 2.88 8.09
CA PRO A 27 -13.87 4.30 8.32
C PRO A 27 -13.23 4.60 9.68
N GLY A 28 -12.29 5.54 9.71
CA GLY A 28 -11.54 5.97 10.90
C GLY A 28 -10.48 4.98 11.37
N ARG A 29 -10.28 3.83 10.70
CA ARG A 29 -9.28 2.85 11.10
C ARG A 29 -7.90 3.22 10.58
N ALA A 30 -7.01 3.60 11.50
CA ALA A 30 -5.60 3.79 11.18
C ALA A 30 -4.90 2.45 10.91
N ILE A 31 -4.13 2.38 9.83
CA ILE A 31 -3.28 1.24 9.50
C ILE A 31 -1.90 1.50 10.07
N SER A 32 -1.47 0.67 11.01
CA SER A 32 -0.14 0.80 11.59
C SER A 32 0.96 0.42 10.59
N GLU A 33 2.15 0.99 10.75
CA GLU A 33 3.33 0.57 9.99
C GLU A 33 3.58 -0.95 10.10
N ARG A 34 3.35 -1.53 11.29
CA ARG A 34 3.52 -2.96 11.51
C ARG A 34 2.58 -3.78 10.62
N GLU A 35 1.33 -3.35 10.47
CA GLU A 35 0.35 -4.02 9.63
C GLU A 35 0.72 -3.92 8.13
N MET A 36 1.24 -2.76 7.71
CA MET A 36 1.76 -2.62 6.34
C MET A 36 2.95 -3.55 6.08
N LEU A 37 3.86 -3.67 7.06
CA LEU A 37 4.99 -4.62 6.98
C LEU A 37 4.51 -6.08 6.96
N ASP A 38 3.47 -6.41 7.73
CA ASP A 38 2.83 -7.73 7.70
C ASP A 38 2.29 -8.02 6.30
N ALA A 39 1.64 -7.05 5.65
CA ALA A 39 1.16 -7.16 4.28
C ALA A 39 2.30 -7.33 3.26
N CYS A 40 3.41 -6.61 3.41
CA CYS A 40 4.60 -6.79 2.59
C CYS A 40 5.18 -8.20 2.72
N ALA A 41 5.26 -8.74 3.94
CA ALA A 41 5.72 -10.09 4.19
C ALA A 41 4.79 -11.13 3.54
N LYS A 42 3.47 -10.95 3.64
CA LYS A 42 2.47 -11.80 2.98
C LYS A 42 2.62 -11.78 1.45
N ARG A 43 2.79 -10.59 0.85
CA ARG A 43 3.06 -10.45 -0.59
C ARG A 43 4.33 -11.19 -1.00
N LEU A 44 5.42 -11.03 -0.25
CA LEU A 44 6.70 -11.67 -0.55
C LEU A 44 6.61 -13.20 -0.48
N VAL A 45 6.02 -13.74 0.59
CA VAL A 45 5.86 -15.20 0.75
C VAL A 45 4.88 -15.74 -0.29
N GLY A 46 3.73 -15.09 -0.46
CA GLY A 46 2.70 -15.49 -1.41
C GLY A 46 3.17 -15.45 -2.86
N ARG A 47 4.10 -14.57 -3.23
CA ARG A 47 4.68 -14.54 -4.59
C ARG A 47 5.35 -15.87 -4.99
N HIS A 48 5.85 -16.62 -4.01
CA HIS A 48 6.51 -17.91 -4.22
C HIS A 48 5.61 -19.12 -3.90
N ASN A 49 4.34 -18.89 -3.56
CA ASN A 49 3.36 -19.96 -3.33
C ASN A 49 2.77 -20.43 -4.68
N SER A 50 2.84 -21.73 -4.95
CA SER A 50 2.33 -22.33 -6.19
C SER A 50 0.81 -22.52 -6.21
N GLU A 51 0.17 -22.64 -5.05
CA GLU A 51 -1.28 -22.89 -4.92
C GLU A 51 -2.05 -21.57 -4.87
N GLU A 52 -1.59 -20.64 -4.04
CA GLU A 52 -2.21 -19.32 -3.84
C GLU A 52 -1.17 -18.21 -4.05
N PRO A 53 -0.77 -17.95 -5.30
CA PRO A 53 0.15 -16.87 -5.61
C PRO A 53 -0.47 -15.51 -5.27
N ILE A 54 0.31 -14.66 -4.60
CA ILE A 54 -0.08 -13.27 -4.27
C ILE A 54 0.82 -12.31 -5.03
N ARG A 55 0.26 -11.63 -6.04
CA ARG A 55 0.98 -10.61 -6.83
C ARG A 55 0.95 -9.25 -6.16
N ALA A 56 -0.18 -8.89 -5.58
CA ALA A 56 -0.39 -7.61 -4.93
C ALA A 56 -1.28 -7.73 -3.69
N VAL A 57 -1.16 -6.76 -2.79
CA VAL A 57 -2.03 -6.58 -1.64
C VAL A 57 -2.78 -5.27 -1.83
N ARG A 58 -4.10 -5.33 -1.75
CA ARG A 58 -5.01 -4.19 -1.97
C ARG A 58 -5.64 -3.77 -0.66
N TYR A 59 -5.44 -2.53 -0.26
CA TYR A 59 -6.20 -1.90 0.80
C TYR A 59 -7.38 -1.14 0.20
N ILE A 60 -8.59 -1.56 0.54
CA ILE A 60 -9.84 -0.96 0.06
C ILE A 60 -10.42 -0.14 1.20
N PHE A 61 -10.25 1.17 1.13
CA PHE A 61 -10.76 2.12 2.12
C PHE A 61 -12.19 2.52 1.78
N ILE A 62 -13.10 2.31 2.74
CA ILE A 62 -14.49 2.76 2.62
C ILE A 62 -14.56 4.30 2.61
N ASP A 63 -13.69 4.97 3.36
CA ASP A 63 -13.57 6.42 3.41
C ASP A 63 -12.40 6.91 2.50
N PRO A 64 -12.68 7.72 1.46
CA PRO A 64 -11.64 8.28 0.60
C PRO A 64 -10.61 9.14 1.35
N ASP A 65 -11.01 9.85 2.41
CA ASP A 65 -10.08 10.68 3.19
C ASP A 65 -9.06 9.81 3.93
N ASP A 66 -9.48 8.65 4.45
CA ASP A 66 -8.56 7.69 5.04
C ASP A 66 -7.62 7.08 4.01
N ALA A 67 -8.11 6.83 2.79
CA ALA A 67 -7.29 6.34 1.68
C ALA A 67 -6.16 7.35 1.37
N GLN A 68 -6.50 8.64 1.27
CA GLN A 68 -5.53 9.72 1.03
C GLN A 68 -4.49 9.84 2.16
N ARG A 69 -4.92 9.73 3.42
CA ARG A 69 -4.01 9.79 4.58
C ARG A 69 -2.94 8.69 4.56
N HIS A 70 -3.28 7.50 4.06
CA HIS A 70 -2.37 6.34 4.02
C HIS A 70 -1.62 6.21 2.68
N LEU A 71 -1.98 7.02 1.68
CA LEU A 71 -1.51 6.88 0.30
C LEU A 71 0.01 6.83 0.20
N HIS A 72 0.70 7.81 0.79
CA HIS A 72 2.15 7.91 0.69
C HIS A 72 2.88 6.71 1.33
N GLU A 73 2.49 6.34 2.55
CA GLU A 73 3.12 5.24 3.29
C GLU A 73 2.87 3.88 2.62
N MET A 74 1.68 3.66 2.08
CA MET A 74 1.36 2.44 1.35
C MET A 74 2.07 2.37 -0.01
N TRP A 75 2.16 3.49 -0.73
CA TRP A 75 2.88 3.60 -1.99
C TRP A 75 4.37 3.28 -1.83
N LEU A 76 5.04 3.81 -0.79
CA LEU A 76 6.44 3.48 -0.47
C LEU A 76 6.71 1.98 -0.30
N ARG A 77 5.66 1.21 0.00
CA ARG A 77 5.70 -0.23 0.29
C ARG A 77 5.14 -1.08 -0.86
N GLU A 78 4.79 -0.44 -1.98
CA GLU A 78 4.12 -1.04 -3.14
C GLU A 78 2.82 -1.78 -2.75
N LEU A 79 2.07 -1.21 -1.80
CA LEU A 79 0.74 -1.66 -1.43
C LEU A 79 -0.28 -0.83 -2.22
N GLU A 80 -1.21 -1.49 -2.88
CA GLU A 80 -2.21 -0.80 -3.69
C GLU A 80 -3.26 -0.15 -2.79
N VAL A 81 -3.62 1.10 -3.11
CA VAL A 81 -4.58 1.90 -2.37
C VAL A 81 -5.81 2.10 -3.23
N TRP A 82 -6.91 1.52 -2.77
CA TRP A 82 -8.20 1.56 -3.42
C TRP A 82 -9.23 2.27 -2.54
N THR A 83 -10.17 2.96 -3.16
CA THR A 83 -11.33 3.55 -2.48
C THR A 83 -12.53 3.57 -3.42
N PHE A 84 -13.64 4.19 -3.01
CA PHE A 84 -14.85 4.30 -3.80
C PHE A 84 -15.04 5.72 -4.32
N THR A 85 -15.50 5.84 -5.56
CA THR A 85 -16.03 7.10 -6.09
C THR A 85 -17.37 7.43 -5.45
N THR A 86 -17.87 8.66 -5.68
CA THR A 86 -19.21 9.08 -5.24
C THR A 86 -20.34 8.23 -5.85
N ASP A 87 -20.12 7.60 -7.01
CA ASP A 87 -21.02 6.63 -7.65
C ASP A 87 -20.81 5.18 -7.18
N GLY A 88 -19.98 4.96 -6.15
CA GLY A 88 -19.78 3.66 -5.51
C GLY A 88 -18.88 2.69 -6.27
N LYS A 89 -18.06 3.18 -7.22
CA LYS A 89 -17.12 2.33 -7.96
C LYS A 89 -15.76 2.31 -7.29
N GLU A 90 -15.18 1.12 -7.20
CA GLU A 90 -13.81 0.93 -6.75
C GLU A 90 -12.83 1.59 -7.72
N ILE A 91 -11.95 2.45 -7.21
CA ILE A 91 -10.88 3.12 -7.95
C ILE A 91 -9.55 2.96 -7.21
N ARG A 92 -8.48 2.74 -7.98
CA ARG A 92 -7.11 2.76 -7.48
C ARG A 92 -6.57 4.19 -7.52
N ILE A 93 -6.03 4.66 -6.42
CA ILE A 93 -5.56 6.05 -6.28
C ILE A 93 -4.04 6.19 -6.19
N ASP A 94 -3.31 5.08 -6.02
CA ASP A 94 -1.83 5.10 -5.97
C ASP A 94 -1.16 5.02 -7.36
N ASP A 95 -1.88 4.59 -8.40
CA ASP A 95 -1.30 4.32 -9.73
C ASP A 95 -0.70 5.58 -10.39
N THR A 96 -1.30 6.74 -10.12
CA THR A 96 -0.85 8.04 -10.62
C THR A 96 -0.19 8.88 -9.53
N TYR A 97 0.10 8.30 -8.36
CA TYR A 97 0.69 9.02 -7.25
C TYR A 97 2.21 9.16 -7.46
N ASP A 98 2.63 10.37 -7.82
CA ASP A 98 4.04 10.73 -8.05
C ASP A 98 4.43 11.90 -7.14
N PRO A 99 4.82 11.64 -5.88
CA PRO A 99 5.21 12.71 -4.98
C PRO A 99 6.55 13.29 -5.44
N SER A 100 6.60 14.61 -5.64
CA SER A 100 7.85 15.28 -5.97
C SER A 100 8.89 15.05 -4.85
N PRO A 101 10.06 14.47 -5.15
CA PRO A 101 11.06 14.19 -4.13
C PRO A 101 11.53 15.51 -3.53
N THR A 102 11.59 15.59 -2.20
CA THR A 102 12.19 16.75 -1.53
C THR A 102 13.71 16.65 -1.66
N PRO A 103 14.36 17.54 -2.44
CA PRO A 103 15.79 17.42 -2.67
C PRO A 103 16.56 17.60 -1.37
N PRO A 104 17.61 16.81 -1.13
CA PRO A 104 18.47 17.00 0.04
C PRO A 104 19.19 18.35 -0.05
N GLU A 105 19.63 18.86 1.10
CA GLU A 105 20.17 20.21 1.25
C GLU A 105 21.39 20.47 0.35
N TRP A 106 22.25 19.46 0.16
CA TRP A 106 23.41 19.55 -0.74
C TRP A 106 23.00 19.69 -2.22
N VAL A 107 21.91 19.07 -2.68
CA VAL A 107 21.38 19.23 -4.05
C VAL A 107 20.81 20.64 -4.25
N ARG A 108 20.11 21.16 -3.24
CA ARG A 108 19.58 22.54 -3.28
C ARG A 108 20.71 23.56 -3.40
N ARG A 109 21.81 23.36 -2.67
CA ARG A 109 23.00 24.22 -2.76
C ARG A 109 23.68 24.16 -4.13
N LEU A 110 23.80 22.98 -4.74
CA LEU A 110 24.36 22.84 -6.09
C LEU A 110 23.51 23.57 -7.13
N ARG A 111 22.19 23.37 -7.12
CA ARG A 111 21.27 24.04 -8.06
C ARG A 111 21.28 25.56 -7.92
N ALA A 112 21.48 26.08 -6.71
CA ALA A 112 21.59 27.52 -6.47
C ALA A 112 22.93 28.12 -6.92
N ALA A 113 23.94 27.28 -7.17
CA ALA A 113 25.26 27.67 -7.65
C ALA A 113 25.43 27.52 -9.18
N GLU A 114 24.42 26.99 -9.88
CA GLU A 114 24.38 26.96 -11.34
C GLU A 114 23.90 28.33 -11.89
N PRO A 115 24.68 29.00 -12.76
CA PRO A 115 24.35 30.32 -13.31
C PRO A 115 23.25 30.31 -14.39
#